data_AF-M2BXB9-F1
#
_entry.id   AF-M2BXB9-F1
#
_cell.length_a   1.000
_cell.length_b   1.000
_cell.length_c   1.000
_cell.angle_alpha   90.00
_cell.angle_beta   90.00
_cell.angle_gamma   90.00
#
_symmetry.space_group_name_H-M   'P 1'
#
loop_
_entity.id
_entity.type
_entity.pdbx_description
1 polymer ?
#
loop_
_entity_poly.entity_id
_entity_poly.type
_entity_poly.pdbx_seq_one_letter_code
_entity_poly.pdbx_strand_id
1 'polypeptide(L)'
;MATRGRPRKSTEQHKLDGTYQECRHGNNADVLISTVLSVPKKIEVPEEIKNLKNKTIEVLFKKHVEMLISLKSIYEVDIPELIHLYLILNDIYKLREAMEGLDIYKHFFTYEKMQKLFLKQVSSFNALGSKFYLTPQVRAQMRLNDLQELNETLKLEEKLKAAEKNPVQKLINKKKN
;
A
#
# COMPACT_ATOMS: atom_id res chain seq x y z
N MET A 1 17.85 22.50 -17.49
CA MET A 1 17.78 22.03 -16.09
C MET A 1 16.35 22.20 -15.60
N ALA A 2 15.60 21.11 -15.37
CA ALA A 2 14.24 21.19 -14.85
C ALA A 2 14.30 21.37 -13.32
N THR A 3 13.93 22.55 -12.84
CA THR A 3 13.70 22.78 -11.40
C THR A 3 12.62 21.81 -10.94
N ARG A 4 12.96 20.89 -10.04
CA ARG A 4 11.99 20.05 -9.33
C ARG A 4 11.10 20.97 -8.49
N GLY A 5 10.03 21.46 -9.12
CA GLY A 5 9.03 22.30 -8.47
C GLY A 5 8.38 21.54 -7.32
N ARG A 6 8.09 22.26 -6.24
CA ARG A 6 7.35 21.74 -5.09
C ARG A 6 6.05 21.07 -5.58
N PRO A 7 5.67 19.90 -5.05
CA PRO A 7 4.42 19.24 -5.40
C PRO A 7 3.24 20.21 -5.25
N ARG A 8 2.36 20.28 -6.24
CA ARG A 8 1.12 21.08 -6.14
C ARG A 8 0.25 20.50 -5.02
N LYS A 9 -0.30 21.38 -4.19
CA LYS A 9 -1.27 21.00 -3.14
C LYS A 9 -2.62 20.66 -3.78
N SER A 10 -3.34 19.69 -3.22
CA SER A 10 -4.68 19.32 -3.68
C SER A 10 -5.71 20.41 -3.34
N THR A 11 -6.86 20.37 -4.01
CA THR A 11 -7.99 21.28 -3.73
C THR A 11 -8.50 21.13 -2.29
N GLU A 12 -8.52 19.92 -1.75
CA GLU A 12 -8.90 19.64 -0.36
C GLU A 12 -7.93 20.29 0.64
N GLN A 13 -6.64 20.27 0.33
CA GLN A 13 -5.63 20.90 1.18
C GLN A 13 -5.72 22.43 1.13
N HIS A 14 -6.06 23.01 -0.02
CA HIS A 14 -6.37 24.45 -0.13
C HIS A 14 -7.65 24.84 0.62
N LYS A 15 -8.66 23.97 0.67
CA LYS A 15 -9.88 24.18 1.47
C LYS A 15 -9.59 24.13 2.97
N LEU A 16 -8.79 23.16 3.42
CA LEU A 16 -8.33 23.04 4.81
C LEU A 16 -7.49 24.26 5.25
N ASP A 17 -6.57 24.70 4.39
CA ASP A 17 -5.72 25.87 4.64
C ASP A 17 -6.47 27.22 4.50
N GLY A 18 -7.75 27.21 4.12
CA GLY A 18 -8.55 28.43 3.91
C GLY A 18 -8.10 29.30 2.73
N THR A 19 -7.29 28.74 1.82
CA THR A 19 -6.71 29.46 0.66
C THR A 19 -7.40 29.12 -0.66
N TYR A 20 -8.54 28.43 -0.62
CA TYR A 20 -9.28 28.01 -1.79
C TYR A 20 -9.91 29.20 -2.54
N GLN A 21 -9.46 29.44 -3.77
CA GLN A 21 -10.07 30.33 -4.75
C GLN A 21 -10.72 29.53 -5.89
N GLU A 22 -12.04 29.65 -6.03
CA GLU A 22 -12.85 28.90 -7.00
C GLU A 22 -12.42 29.12 -8.45
N CYS A 23 -12.07 30.36 -8.82
CA CYS A 23 -11.59 30.71 -10.16
C CYS A 23 -10.22 30.10 -10.53
N ARG A 24 -9.41 29.69 -9.54
CA ARG A 24 -8.07 29.10 -9.76
C ARG A 24 -8.00 27.60 -9.51
N HIS A 25 -8.93 27.07 -8.73
CA HIS A 25 -8.91 25.67 -8.26
C HIS A 25 -10.13 24.85 -8.69
N GLY A 26 -11.16 25.48 -9.28
CA GLY A 26 -12.39 24.82 -9.70
C GLY A 26 -12.19 23.77 -10.82
N ASN A 27 -11.13 23.91 -11.63
CA ASN A 27 -10.79 23.00 -12.73
C ASN A 27 -9.57 22.10 -12.42
N ASN A 28 -9.20 21.93 -11.15
CA ASN A 28 -8.12 20.99 -10.81
C ASN A 28 -8.56 19.55 -11.12
N ALA A 29 -7.81 18.89 -12.00
CA ALA A 29 -8.05 17.53 -12.52
C ALA A 29 -8.18 16.43 -11.45
N ASP A 30 -7.89 16.73 -10.18
CA ASP A 30 -8.01 15.81 -9.03
C ASP A 30 -9.44 15.23 -8.88
N VAL A 31 -10.48 15.98 -9.30
CA VAL A 31 -11.88 15.52 -9.24
C VAL A 31 -12.21 14.49 -10.33
N LEU A 32 -11.55 14.56 -11.49
CA LEU A 32 -11.80 13.65 -12.61
C LEU A 32 -11.10 12.30 -12.43
N ILE A 33 -9.92 12.26 -11.80
CA ILE A 33 -9.18 11.00 -11.61
C ILE A 33 -9.90 10.09 -10.61
N SER A 34 -10.46 10.65 -9.52
CA SER A 34 -11.16 9.89 -8.48
C SER A 34 -12.53 9.36 -8.91
N THR A 35 -13.16 9.96 -9.92
CA THR A 35 -14.43 9.48 -10.50
C THR A 35 -14.24 8.40 -11.55
N VAL A 36 -13.07 8.33 -12.20
CA VAL A 36 -12.76 7.33 -13.23
C VAL A 36 -12.05 6.09 -12.66
N LEU A 37 -11.28 6.25 -11.59
CA LEU A 37 -10.52 5.16 -10.97
C LEU A 37 -11.05 4.89 -9.56
N SER A 38 -11.94 3.89 -9.45
CA SER A 38 -12.42 3.39 -8.16
C SER A 38 -11.33 2.62 -7.43
N VAL A 39 -11.15 2.96 -6.15
CA VAL A 39 -10.35 2.13 -5.23
C VAL A 39 -11.21 0.94 -4.82
N PRO A 40 -10.76 -0.30 -5.05
CA PRO A 40 -11.53 -1.48 -4.68
C PRO A 40 -11.59 -1.62 -3.16
N LYS A 41 -12.76 -2.00 -2.62
CA LYS A 41 -12.95 -2.22 -1.18
C LYS A 41 -12.21 -3.46 -0.67
N LYS A 42 -12.08 -4.46 -1.52
CA LYS A 42 -11.42 -5.74 -1.27
C LYS A 42 -10.92 -6.28 -2.60
N ILE A 43 -9.69 -6.78 -2.62
CA ILE A 43 -9.15 -7.56 -3.73
C ILE A 43 -8.91 -8.96 -3.19
N GLU A 44 -9.51 -9.97 -3.83
CA GLU A 44 -9.28 -11.36 -3.48
C GLU A 44 -7.98 -11.87 -4.11
N VAL A 45 -7.41 -12.93 -3.55
CA VAL A 45 -6.23 -13.57 -4.13
C VAL A 45 -6.62 -14.18 -5.49
N PRO A 46 -6.02 -13.73 -6.61
CA PRO A 46 -6.33 -14.20 -7.95
C PRO A 46 -5.94 -15.66 -8.15
N GLU A 47 -6.60 -16.32 -9.11
CA GLU A 47 -6.37 -17.74 -9.39
C GLU A 47 -4.94 -18.01 -9.85
N GLU A 48 -4.33 -17.09 -10.59
CA GLU A 48 -2.95 -17.17 -11.06
C GLU A 48 -1.97 -17.33 -9.88
N ILE A 49 -2.23 -16.64 -8.76
CA ILE A 49 -1.41 -16.70 -7.56
C ILE A 49 -1.69 -17.99 -6.78
N LYS A 50 -2.97 -18.40 -6.66
CA LYS A 50 -3.34 -19.68 -6.02
C LYS A 50 -2.75 -20.88 -6.76
N ASN A 51 -2.69 -20.82 -8.09
CA ASN A 51 -2.15 -21.86 -8.95
C ASN A 51 -0.65 -22.09 -8.76
N LEU A 52 0.08 -21.12 -8.18
CA LEU A 52 1.50 -21.29 -7.84
C LEU A 52 1.72 -22.32 -6.72
N LYS A 53 0.69 -22.61 -5.91
CA LYS A 53 0.75 -23.46 -4.70
C LYS A 53 1.79 -22.99 -3.67
N ASN A 54 2.14 -21.70 -3.69
CA ASN A 54 3.12 -21.10 -2.79
C ASN A 54 2.42 -20.22 -1.75
N LYS A 55 2.18 -20.79 -0.56
CA LYS A 55 1.50 -20.10 0.55
C LYS A 55 2.20 -18.80 0.96
N THR A 56 3.52 -18.73 0.85
CA THR A 56 4.28 -17.52 1.20
C THR A 56 3.93 -16.38 0.26
N ILE A 57 3.84 -16.66 -1.04
CA ILE A 57 3.47 -15.67 -2.06
C ILE A 57 2.02 -15.19 -1.86
N GLU A 58 1.09 -16.10 -1.58
CA GLU A 58 -0.31 -15.75 -1.29
C GLU A 58 -0.44 -14.81 -0.08
N VAL A 59 0.28 -15.12 1.01
CA VAL A 59 0.27 -14.28 2.23
C VAL A 59 0.89 -12.92 1.96
N LEU A 60 2.01 -12.86 1.24
CA LEU A 60 2.66 -11.59 0.90
C LEU A 60 1.78 -10.73 -0.01
N PHE A 61 1.13 -11.33 -1.00
CA PHE A 61 0.18 -10.64 -1.88
C PHE A 61 -0.97 -10.04 -1.08
N LYS A 62 -1.61 -10.85 -0.24
CA LYS A 62 -2.74 -10.40 0.59
C LYS A 62 -2.36 -9.21 1.48
N LYS A 63 -1.23 -9.28 2.17
CA LYS A 63 -0.74 -8.19 3.03
C LYS A 63 -0.45 -6.91 2.25
N HIS A 64 0.17 -7.02 1.08
CA HIS A 64 0.50 -5.85 0.27
C HIS A 64 -0.76 -5.20 -0.30
N VAL A 65 -1.71 -6.00 -0.78
CA VAL A 65 -3.02 -5.53 -1.23
C VAL A 65 -3.78 -4.83 -0.12
N GLU A 66 -3.89 -5.42 1.07
CA GLU A 66 -4.57 -4.82 2.22
C GLU A 66 -3.97 -3.45 2.57
N MET A 67 -2.64 -3.37 2.55
CA MET A 67 -1.91 -2.12 2.74
C MET A 67 -2.20 -1.10 1.62
N LEU A 68 -2.23 -1.50 0.35
CA LEU A 68 -2.49 -0.58 -0.76
C LEU A 68 -3.95 -0.07 -0.76
N ILE A 69 -4.90 -0.90 -0.34
CA ILE A 69 -6.31 -0.52 -0.18
C ILE A 69 -6.47 0.48 0.97
N SER A 70 -5.86 0.22 2.13
CA SER A 70 -5.97 1.13 3.30
C SER A 70 -5.44 2.52 3.00
N LEU A 71 -4.43 2.60 2.13
CA LEU A 71 -3.85 3.84 1.64
C LEU A 71 -4.61 4.53 0.53
N LYS A 72 -5.61 3.86 -0.05
CA LYS A 72 -6.27 4.31 -1.29
C LYS A 72 -5.27 4.55 -2.43
N SER A 73 -4.23 3.70 -2.52
CA SER A 73 -3.12 3.85 -3.46
C SER A 73 -3.09 2.76 -4.54
N ILE A 74 -4.21 2.09 -4.77
CA ILE A 74 -4.37 1.10 -5.84
C ILE A 74 -5.74 1.26 -6.49
N TYR A 75 -5.77 1.11 -7.81
CA TYR A 75 -6.98 1.09 -8.60
C TYR A 75 -7.17 -0.27 -9.28
N GLU A 76 -8.38 -0.57 -9.73
CA GLU A 76 -8.68 -1.86 -10.39
C GLU A 76 -7.79 -2.13 -11.60
N VAL A 77 -7.46 -1.08 -12.37
CA VAL A 77 -6.57 -1.16 -13.54
C VAL A 77 -5.14 -1.57 -13.19
N ASP A 78 -4.72 -1.42 -11.93
CA ASP A 78 -3.36 -1.77 -11.49
C ASP A 78 -3.26 -3.24 -11.01
N ILE A 79 -4.39 -3.92 -10.80
CA ILE A 79 -4.42 -5.30 -10.27
C ILE A 79 -3.62 -6.27 -11.15
N PRO A 80 -3.76 -6.27 -12.50
CA PRO A 80 -2.99 -7.19 -13.35
C PRO A 80 -1.48 -7.03 -13.19
N GLU A 81 -1.00 -5.79 -13.09
CA GLU A 81 0.42 -5.50 -12.86
C GLU A 81 0.89 -5.95 -11.48
N LEU A 82 0.04 -5.78 -10.45
CA LEU A 82 0.34 -6.30 -9.12
C LEU A 82 0.43 -7.83 -9.12
N ILE A 83 -0.45 -8.53 -9.86
CA ILE A 83 -0.36 -9.99 -10.03
C ILE A 83 1.00 -10.36 -10.65
N HIS A 84 1.40 -9.68 -11.73
CA HIS A 84 2.66 -9.94 -12.42
C HIS A 84 3.87 -9.75 -11.51
N LEU A 85 3.85 -8.75 -10.61
CA LEU A 85 4.89 -8.55 -9.62
C LEU A 85 5.13 -9.79 -8.75
N TYR A 86 4.05 -10.45 -8.32
CA TYR A 86 4.12 -11.64 -7.48
C TYR A 86 4.44 -12.92 -8.26
N LEU A 87 4.07 -13.00 -9.54
CA LEU A 87 4.56 -14.05 -10.44
C LEU A 87 6.08 -13.97 -10.59
N ILE A 88 6.62 -12.78 -10.83
CA ILE A 88 8.08 -12.55 -10.91
C ILE A 88 8.75 -12.91 -9.58
N LEU A 89 8.18 -12.53 -8.44
CA LEU A 89 8.74 -12.88 -7.13
C LEU A 89 8.81 -14.40 -6.92
N ASN A 90 7.77 -15.12 -7.32
CA ASN A 90 7.76 -16.57 -7.25
C ASN A 90 8.82 -17.20 -8.17
N ASP A 91 9.03 -16.66 -9.37
CA ASP A 91 10.07 -17.12 -10.28
C ASP A 91 11.47 -16.88 -9.72
N ILE A 92 11.70 -15.73 -9.06
CA ILE A 92 12.95 -15.43 -8.35
C ILE A 92 13.22 -16.48 -7.27
N TYR A 93 12.21 -16.87 -6.48
CA TYR A 93 12.36 -17.90 -5.44
C TYR A 93 12.68 -19.26 -6.05
N LYS A 94 11.93 -19.69 -7.07
CA LYS A 94 12.20 -20.97 -7.76
C LYS A 94 13.59 -21.00 -8.39
N LEU A 95 14.01 -19.90 -9.00
CA LEU A 95 15.33 -19.80 -9.61
C LEU A 95 16.43 -19.84 -8.55
N ARG A 96 16.21 -19.22 -7.39
CA ARG A 96 17.12 -19.28 -6.25
C ARG A 96 17.26 -20.70 -5.70
N GLU A 97 16.15 -21.40 -5.47
CA GLU A 97 16.15 -22.80 -5.04
C GLU A 97 16.88 -23.70 -6.05
N ALA A 98 16.64 -23.50 -7.35
CA ALA A 98 17.30 -24.26 -8.41
C ALA A 98 18.83 -24.01 -8.46
N MET A 99 19.27 -22.77 -8.19
CA MET A 99 20.71 -22.46 -8.10
C MET A 99 21.36 -23.05 -6.86
N GLU A 100 20.67 -23.10 -5.72
CA GLU A 100 21.17 -23.69 -4.47
C GLU A 100 21.33 -25.21 -4.56
N GLY A 101 20.48 -25.88 -5.36
CA GLY A 101 20.59 -27.33 -5.62
C GLY A 101 21.65 -27.71 -6.68
N LEU A 102 22.33 -26.75 -7.29
CA LEU A 102 23.24 -27.00 -8.42
C LEU A 102 24.70 -27.16 -7.97
N ASP A 103 25.36 -28.23 -8.40
CA ASP A 103 26.80 -28.40 -8.23
C ASP A 103 27.57 -27.44 -9.17
N ILE A 104 28.05 -26.33 -8.60
CA ILE A 104 28.72 -25.25 -9.32
C ILE A 104 29.98 -25.74 -10.06
N TYR A 105 30.70 -26.70 -9.49
CA TYR A 105 31.95 -27.19 -10.09
C TYR A 105 31.70 -28.01 -11.36
N LYS A 106 30.55 -28.69 -11.45
CA LYS A 106 30.16 -29.47 -12.63
C LYS A 106 29.36 -28.66 -13.65
N HIS A 107 28.63 -27.65 -13.19
CA HIS A 107 27.65 -26.93 -14.01
C HIS A 107 27.85 -25.41 -13.99
N PHE A 108 29.10 -24.96 -13.95
CA PHE A 108 29.47 -23.54 -13.86
C PHE A 108 28.77 -22.65 -14.90
N PHE A 109 28.75 -23.04 -16.17
CA PHE A 109 28.10 -22.24 -17.23
C PHE A 109 26.58 -22.14 -17.05
N THR A 110 25.94 -23.19 -16.53
CA THR A 110 24.50 -23.18 -16.23
C THR A 110 24.24 -22.27 -15.03
N TYR A 111 25.05 -22.38 -13.99
CA TYR A 111 25.00 -21.49 -12.82
C TYR A 111 25.12 -20.02 -13.24
N GLU A 112 26.10 -19.67 -14.08
CA GLU A 112 26.31 -18.30 -14.54
C GLU A 112 25.10 -17.75 -15.31
N LYS A 113 24.49 -18.57 -16.18
CA LYS A 113 23.26 -18.21 -16.90
C LYS A 113 22.08 -18.00 -15.96
N MET A 114 21.90 -18.89 -14.98
CA MET A 114 20.84 -18.76 -13.98
C MET A 114 21.04 -17.52 -13.11
N GLN A 115 22.27 -17.22 -12.70
CA GLN A 115 22.60 -16.03 -11.94
C GLN A 115 22.31 -14.73 -12.72
N LYS A 116 22.63 -14.69 -14.03
CA LYS A 116 22.26 -13.56 -14.90
C LYS A 116 20.76 -13.38 -15.01
N LEU A 117 20.02 -14.48 -15.18
CA LEU A 117 18.56 -14.47 -15.23
C LEU A 117 17.96 -13.98 -13.90
N PHE A 118 18.49 -14.43 -12.78
CA PHE A 118 18.09 -14.02 -11.43
C PHE A 118 18.23 -12.51 -11.25
N LEU A 119 19.39 -11.95 -11.61
CA LEU A 119 19.61 -10.50 -11.53
C LEU A 119 18.65 -9.72 -12.43
N LYS A 120 18.34 -10.23 -13.62
CA LYS A 120 17.36 -9.61 -14.54
C LYS A 120 15.94 -9.64 -13.97
N GLN A 121 15.53 -10.75 -13.36
CA GLN A 121 14.23 -10.87 -12.70
C GLN A 121 14.14 -9.94 -11.49
N VAL A 122 15.17 -9.85 -10.65
CA VAL A 122 15.23 -8.90 -9.52
C VAL A 122 15.12 -7.45 -10.02
N SER A 123 15.83 -7.11 -11.10
CA SER A 123 15.71 -5.77 -11.70
C SER A 123 14.29 -5.48 -12.20
N SER A 124 13.65 -6.47 -12.85
CA SER A 124 12.27 -6.34 -13.34
C SER A 124 11.28 -6.22 -12.19
N PHE A 125 11.46 -7.00 -11.13
CA PHE A 125 10.67 -6.92 -9.90
C PHE A 125 10.78 -5.55 -9.24
N ASN A 126 11.99 -4.99 -9.11
CA ASN A 126 12.18 -3.67 -8.54
C ASN A 126 11.57 -2.55 -9.40
N ALA A 127 11.70 -2.67 -10.73
CA ALA A 127 11.13 -1.71 -11.67
C ALA A 127 9.60 -1.68 -11.57
N LEU A 128 8.95 -2.85 -11.61
CA LEU A 128 7.51 -2.96 -11.48
C LEU A 128 7.03 -2.61 -10.06
N GLY A 129 7.76 -3.08 -9.05
CA GLY A 129 7.47 -2.85 -7.63
C GLY A 129 7.52 -1.37 -7.26
N SER A 130 8.31 -0.56 -7.96
CA SER A 130 8.37 0.89 -7.72
C SER A 130 7.03 1.61 -7.84
N LYS A 131 6.08 1.07 -8.62
CA LYS A 131 4.70 1.58 -8.74
C LYS A 131 3.86 1.32 -7.49
N PHE A 132 4.19 0.25 -6.75
CA PHE A 132 3.43 -0.25 -5.60
C PHE A 132 4.19 -0.08 -4.27
N TYR A 133 5.41 0.44 -4.30
CA TYR A 133 6.16 0.79 -3.12
C TYR A 133 5.71 2.14 -2.58
N LEU A 134 5.66 2.21 -1.25
CA LEU A 134 5.41 3.46 -0.58
C LEU A 134 6.60 4.39 -0.79
N THR A 135 6.38 5.46 -1.55
CA THR A 135 7.32 6.58 -1.56
C THR A 135 7.53 7.06 -0.13
N PRO A 136 8.70 7.65 0.21
CA PRO A 136 8.93 8.18 1.55
C PRO A 136 7.81 9.12 2.03
N GLN A 137 7.16 9.83 1.10
CA GLN A 137 6.01 10.69 1.39
C GLN A 137 4.77 9.89 1.82
N VAL A 138 4.44 8.80 1.12
CA VAL A 138 3.33 7.93 1.51
C VAL A 138 3.62 7.23 2.84
N ARG A 139 4.88 6.84 3.11
CA ARG A 139 5.30 6.31 4.43
C ARG A 139 5.15 7.34 5.54
N ALA A 140 5.44 8.61 5.27
CA ALA A 140 5.24 9.68 6.24
C ALA A 140 3.74 9.93 6.50
N GLN A 141 2.91 9.84 5.46
CA GLN A 141 1.46 10.00 5.56
C GLN A 141 0.81 8.85 6.34
N MET A 142 1.30 7.61 6.18
CA MET A 142 0.90 6.49 7.05
C MET A 142 1.19 6.78 8.52
N ARG A 143 2.42 7.16 8.85
CA ARG A 143 2.79 7.46 10.24
C ARG A 143 1.90 8.56 10.82
N LEU A 144 1.50 9.54 10.01
CA LEU A 144 0.57 10.58 10.43
C LEU A 144 -0.84 10.05 10.65
N ASN A 145 -1.35 9.18 9.78
CA ASN A 145 -2.66 8.54 9.95
C ASN A 145 -2.68 7.61 11.18
N ASP A 146 -1.64 6.79 11.37
CA ASP A 146 -1.49 5.93 12.55
C ASP A 146 -1.46 6.77 13.84
N LEU A 147 -0.76 7.92 13.82
CA LEU A 147 -0.74 8.86 14.93
C LEU A 147 -2.10 9.55 15.14
N GLN A 148 -2.86 9.80 14.08
CA GLN A 148 -4.21 10.37 14.17
C GLN A 148 -5.18 9.36 14.77
N GLU A 149 -5.20 8.11 14.30
CA GLU A 149 -6.01 7.04 14.89
C GLU A 149 -5.68 6.82 16.37
N LEU A 150 -4.38 6.80 16.72
CA LEU A 150 -3.96 6.70 18.12
C LEU A 150 -4.43 7.90 18.97
N ASN A 151 -4.43 9.10 18.40
CA ASN A 151 -4.88 10.30 19.10
C ASN A 151 -6.41 10.30 19.29
N GLU A 152 -7.15 9.76 18.33
CA GLU A 152 -8.60 9.58 18.44
C GLU A 152 -8.98 8.53 19.49
N THR A 153 -8.26 7.40 19.55
CA THR A 153 -8.48 6.38 20.58
C THR A 153 -8.15 6.91 21.99
N LEU A 154 -7.04 7.64 22.14
CA LEU A 154 -6.70 8.29 23.42
C LEU A 154 -7.77 9.31 23.87
N LYS A 155 -8.29 10.13 22.96
CA LYS A 155 -9.39 11.06 23.26
C LYS A 155 -10.68 10.34 23.65
N LEU A 156 -10.98 9.20 23.04
CA LEU A 156 -12.13 8.37 23.41
C LEU A 156 -11.94 7.78 24.81
N GLU A 157 -10.76 7.28 25.15
CA GLU A 157 -10.45 6.80 26.50
C GLU A 157 -10.55 7.91 27.55
N GLU A 158 -10.05 9.11 27.26
CA GLU A 158 -10.17 10.26 28.16
C GLU A 158 -11.64 10.66 28.38
N LYS A 159 -12.44 10.65 27.32
CA LYS A 159 -13.90 10.90 27.41
C LYS A 159 -14.61 9.82 28.23
N LEU A 160 -14.24 8.55 28.07
CA LEU A 160 -14.78 7.44 28.88
C LEU A 160 -14.40 7.58 30.35
N LYS A 161 -13.13 7.87 30.65
CA LYS A 161 -12.64 8.13 32.02
C LYS A 161 -13.29 9.37 32.64
N ALA A 162 -13.54 10.42 31.86
CA ALA A 162 -14.27 11.60 32.29
C ALA A 162 -15.75 11.28 32.57
N ALA A 163 -16.37 10.43 31.75
CA ALA A 163 -17.74 9.99 31.95
C ALA A 163 -17.92 9.09 33.18
N GLU A 164 -16.92 8.28 33.53
CA GLU A 164 -16.87 7.53 34.78
C GLU A 164 -16.67 8.42 36.02
N LYS A 165 -16.00 9.57 35.87
CA LYS A 165 -15.82 10.55 36.96
C LYS A 165 -17.02 11.47 37.13
N ASN A 166 -17.85 11.66 36.10
CA ASN A 166 -18.98 12.59 36.14
C ASN A 166 -20.23 11.93 36.80
N PRO A 167 -20.67 12.37 37.99
CA PRO A 167 -21.71 11.70 38.77
C PRO A 167 -23.08 11.64 38.05
N VAL A 168 -23.37 12.59 37.16
CA VAL A 168 -24.62 12.65 36.39
C VAL A 168 -24.66 11.56 35.30
N GLN A 169 -23.54 11.27 34.64
CA GLN A 169 -23.48 10.23 33.60
C GLN A 169 -23.50 8.82 34.18
N LYS A 170 -22.93 8.60 35.38
CA LYS A 170 -23.10 7.36 36.15
C LYS A 170 -24.56 7.04 36.45
N LEU A 171 -25.37 8.05 36.76
CA LEU A 171 -26.81 7.91 37.01
C LEU A 171 -27.61 7.61 35.73
N ILE A 172 -27.23 8.21 34.60
CA ILE A 172 -27.87 7.95 33.29
C ILE A 172 -27.56 6.53 32.80
N ASN A 173 -26.31 6.05 32.93
CA ASN A 173 -25.94 4.71 32.51
C ASN A 173 -26.53 3.61 33.42
N LYS A 174 -26.73 3.87 34.71
CA LYS A 174 -27.44 2.95 35.62
C LYS A 174 -28.94 2.84 35.35
N LYS A 175 -29.56 3.82 34.69
CA LYS A 175 -31.00 3.82 34.36
C LYS A 175 -31.36 3.07 33.07
N LYS A 176 -30.35 2.69 32.27
CA LYS A 176 -30.52 1.98 30.98
C LYS A 176 -30.33 0.46 31.08
N ASN A 177 -29.94 -0.05 32.25
CA ASN A 177 -30.01 -1.47 32.61
C ASN A 177 -31.23 -1.70 33.49
#